data_AF-A0A6N4TBT6-F1
#
_entry.id   AF-A0A6N4TBT6-F1
#
_cell.length_a   1.000
_cell.length_b   1.000
_cell.length_c   1.000
_cell.angle_alpha   90.00
_cell.angle_beta   90.00
_cell.angle_gamma   90.00
#
_symmetry.space_group_name_H-M   'P 1'
#
loop_
_entity.id
_entity.type
_entity.pdbx_description
1 polymer ?
#
loop_
_entity_poly.entity_id
_entity_poly.type
_entity_poly.pdbx_seq_one_letter_code
_entity_poly.pdbx_strand_id
1 'polypeptide(L)'
;MANNIDDGTAKVIWRDSARELRFLGINYVAVFPLVFWLLHANMFTFVVAVTVIVALTILERFKYSPMVVFRLVRCFIGGKVRYAKNWNEMKRYRS
;
A
#
# COMPACT_ATOMS: atom_id res chain seq x y z
N MET A 1 31.65 -4.24 40.25
CA MET A 1 30.99 -2.94 40.46
C MET A 1 30.30 -2.59 39.15
N ALA A 2 29.03 -2.20 39.22
CA ALA A 2 28.06 -2.21 38.13
C ALA A 2 28.55 -1.63 36.81
N ASN A 3 28.24 -2.34 35.72
CA ASN A 3 28.50 -1.90 34.36
C ASN A 3 27.49 -0.78 34.07
N ASN A 4 27.98 0.43 33.75
CA ASN A 4 27.21 1.60 33.32
C ASN A 4 26.35 1.27 32.08
N ILE A 5 25.13 0.75 32.25
CA ILE A 5 24.18 0.46 31.15
C ILE A 5 23.01 1.47 31.22
N ASP A 6 23.26 2.61 31.84
CA ASP A 6 22.33 3.69 32.10
C ASP A 6 22.87 5.04 31.59
N ASP A 7 23.80 4.97 30.62
CA ASP A 7 23.99 6.05 29.67
C ASP A 7 22.64 6.29 28.97
N GLY A 8 22.10 7.52 29.04
CA GLY A 8 20.83 7.94 28.39
C GLY A 8 20.79 7.79 26.86
N THR A 9 21.65 6.95 26.33
CA THR A 9 21.96 6.53 24.96
C THR A 9 21.59 5.07 24.69
N ALA A 10 20.94 4.35 25.62
CA ALA A 10 20.03 3.25 25.27
C ALA A 10 18.79 3.84 24.56
N LYS A 11 19.04 4.44 23.39
CA LYS A 11 18.09 5.12 22.53
C LYS A 11 17.12 4.08 22.01
N VAL A 12 16.11 3.77 22.82
CA VAL A 12 14.80 3.18 22.54
C VAL A 12 14.69 2.64 21.10
N ILE A 13 15.41 1.54 20.84
CA ILE A 13 15.57 0.96 19.48
C ILE A 13 14.21 0.51 18.95
N TRP A 14 13.34 0.03 19.85
CA TRP A 14 12.00 -0.43 19.53
C TRP A 14 11.07 0.67 19.01
N ARG A 15 11.30 1.94 19.35
CA ARG A 15 10.52 3.07 18.80
C ARG A 15 10.91 3.37 17.36
N ASP A 16 12.19 3.23 17.03
CA ASP A 16 12.69 3.48 15.68
C ASP A 16 12.47 2.28 14.73
N SER A 17 12.16 1.08 15.27
CA SER A 17 11.79 -0.10 14.45
C SER A 17 10.48 0.06 13.66
N ALA A 18 9.61 1.02 14.05
CA ALA A 18 8.35 1.27 13.36
C ALA A 18 8.48 2.17 12.12
N ARG A 19 9.68 2.69 11.82
CA ARG A 19 9.89 3.54 10.65
C ARG A 19 9.83 2.72 9.36
N GLU A 20 9.09 3.22 8.39
CA GLU A 20 8.97 2.58 7.08
C GLU A 20 10.34 2.49 6.38
N LEU A 21 10.64 1.30 5.84
CA LEU A 21 11.90 1.03 5.15
C LEU A 21 11.93 1.78 3.81
N ARG A 22 12.80 2.76 3.63
CA ARG A 22 12.90 3.51 2.36
C ARG A 22 14.11 3.02 1.60
N PHE A 23 13.90 2.50 0.39
CA PHE A 23 14.97 2.09 -0.51
C PHE A 23 15.19 3.21 -1.54
N LEU A 24 16.36 3.85 -1.53
CA LEU A 24 16.70 4.96 -2.44
C LEU A 24 15.73 6.16 -2.37
N GLY A 25 15.11 6.40 -1.21
CA GLY A 25 14.13 7.47 -1.03
C GLY A 25 12.70 7.14 -1.50
N ILE A 26 12.49 5.93 -2.02
CA ILE A 26 11.19 5.37 -2.42
C ILE A 26 10.77 4.32 -1.37
N ASN A 27 9.48 4.21 -1.06
CA ASN A 27 8.99 3.17 -0.15
C ASN A 27 9.26 1.75 -0.70
N TYR A 28 9.70 0.83 0.17
CA TYR A 28 9.96 -0.58 -0.15
C TYR A 28 8.79 -1.28 -0.87
N VAL A 29 7.55 -0.90 -0.55
CA VAL A 29 6.35 -1.46 -1.17
C VAL A 29 6.24 -1.08 -2.65
N ALA A 30 6.71 0.12 -3.03
CA ALA A 30 6.69 0.57 -4.42
C ALA A 30 7.75 -0.12 -5.28
N VAL A 31 8.75 -0.80 -4.69
CA VAL A 31 9.81 -1.50 -5.45
C VAL A 31 9.37 -2.90 -5.89
N PHE A 32 8.36 -3.50 -5.24
CA PHE A 32 7.86 -4.85 -5.56
C PHE A 32 7.48 -5.09 -7.03
N PRO A 33 6.76 -4.18 -7.72
CA PRO A 33 6.41 -4.36 -9.13
C PRO A 33 7.65 -4.49 -10.03
N LEU A 34 8.76 -3.85 -9.67
CA LEU A 34 10.02 -3.95 -10.41
C LEU A 34 10.64 -5.34 -10.30
N VAL A 35 10.59 -5.93 -9.10
CA VAL A 35 11.03 -7.31 -8.86
C VAL A 35 10.15 -8.29 -9.65
N PHE A 36 8.84 -8.06 -9.67
CA PHE A 36 7.90 -8.89 -10.43
C PHE A 36 8.17 -8.84 -11.94
N TRP A 37 8.50 -7.67 -12.49
CA TRP A 37 8.91 -7.53 -13.88
C TRP A 37 10.22 -8.28 -14.17
N LEU A 38 11.20 -8.23 -13.27
CA LEU A 38 12.49 -8.91 -13.46
C LEU A 38 12.32 -10.44 -13.59
N LEU A 39 11.29 -11.01 -12.95
CA LEU A 39 10.94 -12.43 -13.06
C LEU A 39 10.14 -12.78 -14.32
N HIS A 40 9.47 -11.80 -14.93
CA HIS A 40 8.64 -12.00 -16.12
C HIS A 40 8.90 -10.87 -17.13
N ALA A 41 10.03 -10.98 -17.84
CA ALA A 41 10.56 -9.97 -18.74
C ALA A 41 9.74 -9.86 -20.04
N ASN A 42 8.57 -9.22 -19.97
CA ASN A 42 7.74 -8.84 -21.10
C ASN A 42 7.66 -7.30 -21.16
N MET A 43 7.57 -6.72 -22.36
CA MET A 43 7.42 -5.26 -22.52
C MET A 43 6.14 -4.76 -21.84
N PHE A 44 5.06 -5.54 -21.88
CA PHE A 44 3.81 -5.16 -21.23
C PHE A 44 3.95 -5.09 -19.70
N THR A 45 4.57 -6.11 -19.10
CA THR A 45 4.79 -6.14 -17.64
C THR A 45 5.75 -5.04 -17.20
N PHE A 46 6.67 -4.60 -18.06
CA PHE A 46 7.53 -3.44 -17.81
C PHE A 46 6.71 -2.16 -17.67
N VAL A 47 5.88 -1.86 -18.67
CA VAL A 47 5.06 -0.64 -18.70
C VAL A 47 4.09 -0.61 -17.51
N VAL A 48 3.47 -1.75 -17.19
CA VAL A 48 2.61 -1.89 -16.00
C VAL A 48 3.41 -1.65 -14.72
N ALA A 49 4.56 -2.29 -14.56
CA ALA A 49 5.40 -2.11 -13.38
C ALA A 49 5.81 -0.65 -13.18
N VAL A 50 6.32 0.02 -14.21
CA VAL A 50 6.69 1.44 -14.17
C VAL A 50 5.50 2.31 -13.78
N THR A 51 4.34 2.08 -14.39
CA THR A 51 3.11 2.84 -14.09
C THR A 51 2.70 2.69 -12.62
N VAL A 52 2.75 1.46 -12.08
CA VAL A 52 2.42 1.18 -10.68
C VAL A 52 3.44 1.82 -9.73
N ILE A 53 4.74 1.73 -10.03
CA ILE A 53 5.82 2.34 -9.25
C ILE A 53 5.61 3.86 -9.18
N VAL A 54 5.39 4.51 -10.33
CA VAL A 54 5.17 5.96 -10.42
C VAL A 54 3.93 6.36 -9.64
N ALA A 55 2.81 5.66 -9.82
CA ALA A 55 1.58 5.93 -9.09
C ALA A 55 1.80 5.83 -7.57
N LEU A 56 2.38 4.74 -7.09
CA LEU A 56 2.64 4.53 -5.66
C LEU A 56 3.60 5.59 -5.09
N THR A 57 4.63 5.97 -5.84
CA THR A 57 5.61 7.00 -5.43
C THR A 57 4.95 8.38 -5.32
N ILE A 58 4.07 8.73 -6.27
CA ILE A 58 3.30 9.98 -6.23
C ILE A 58 2.35 9.97 -5.01
N LEU A 59 1.65 8.86 -4.78
CA LEU A 59 0.72 8.70 -3.66
C LEU A 59 1.42 8.71 -2.29
N GLU A 60 2.63 8.16 -2.18
CA GLU A 60 3.48 8.26 -0.99
C GLU A 60 3.81 9.72 -0.65
N ARG A 61 4.04 10.57 -1.66
CA ARG A 61 4.27 12.02 -1.46
C ARG A 61 3.05 12.71 -0.83
N PHE A 62 1.85 12.20 -1.06
CA PHE A 62 0.61 12.68 -0.42
C PHE A 62 0.35 12.05 0.96
N LYS A 63 1.27 11.23 1.49
CA LYS A 63 1.15 10.49 2.77
C LYS A 63 -0.02 9.49 2.81
N TYR A 64 -0.46 8.99 1.65
CA TYR A 64 -1.42 7.88 1.61
C TYR A 64 -0.71 6.55 1.87
N SER A 65 -1.30 5.70 2.72
CA SER A 65 -0.79 4.35 2.94
C SER A 65 -0.92 3.50 1.67
N PRO A 66 0.08 2.66 1.34
CA PRO A 66 0.02 1.74 0.18
C PRO A 66 -1.22 0.83 0.18
N MET A 67 -1.72 0.47 1.36
CA MET A 67 -2.93 -0.35 1.52
C MET A 67 -4.19 0.35 0.99
N VAL A 68 -4.26 1.69 1.07
CA VAL A 68 -5.38 2.46 0.52
C VAL A 68 -5.37 2.39 -1.00
N VAL A 69 -4.19 2.50 -1.62
CA VAL A 69 -4.05 2.39 -3.09
C VAL A 69 -4.43 1.00 -3.56
N PHE A 70 -3.93 -0.05 -2.90
CA PHE A 70 -4.31 -1.42 -3.21
C PHE A 70 -5.83 -1.63 -3.07
N ARG A 71 -6.45 -1.04 -2.05
CA ARG A 71 -7.90 -1.05 -1.88
C ARG A 71 -8.62 -0.35 -3.03
N LEU A 72 -8.17 0.82 -3.46
CA LEU A 72 -8.74 1.55 -4.59
C LEU A 72 -8.62 0.76 -5.88
N VAL A 73 -7.45 0.18 -6.15
CA VAL A 73 -7.20 -0.69 -7.32
C VAL A 73 -8.12 -1.91 -7.28
N ARG A 74 -8.23 -2.58 -6.13
CA ARG A 74 -9.14 -3.71 -5.95
C ARG A 74 -10.60 -3.31 -6.17
N CYS A 75 -11.04 -2.16 -5.65
CA CYS A 75 -12.39 -1.64 -5.87
C CYS A 75 -12.62 -1.29 -7.35
N PHE A 76 -11.61 -0.75 -8.03
CA PHE A 76 -11.67 -0.42 -9.45
C PHE A 76 -11.85 -1.68 -10.31
N ILE A 77 -11.05 -2.73 -10.04
CA ILE A 77 -11.14 -4.02 -10.74
C ILE A 77 -12.45 -4.75 -10.38
N GLY A 78 -12.91 -4.66 -9.14
CA GLY A 78 -14.11 -5.34 -8.64
C GLY A 78 -15.44 -4.79 -9.17
N GLY A 79 -15.45 -3.62 -9.81
CA GLY A 79 -16.64 -3.02 -10.40
C GLY A 79 -17.65 -2.48 -9.39
N LYS A 80 -18.84 -2.06 -9.87
CA LYS A 80 -19.92 -1.52 -9.04
C LYS A 80 -20.49 -2.61 -8.13
N VAL A 81 -20.26 -2.48 -6.82
CA VAL A 81 -20.92 -3.31 -5.80
C VAL A 81 -22.44 -3.08 -5.90
N ARG A 82 -23.19 -4.14 -6.23
CA ARG A 82 -24.66 -4.14 -6.17
C ARG A 82 -25.08 -4.45 -4.75
N TYR A 83 -25.60 -3.46 -4.02
CA TYR A 83 -26.18 -3.70 -2.70
C TYR A 83 -27.50 -4.46 -2.85
N ALA A 84 -27.75 -5.42 -1.95
CA ALA A 84 -29.04 -6.07 -1.86
C ALA A 84 -30.11 -5.01 -1.51
N LYS A 85 -31.14 -4.87 -2.34
CA LYS A 85 -32.30 -4.04 -1.99
C LYS A 85 -32.96 -4.62 -0.76
N ASN A 86 -33.23 -3.79 0.24
CA ASN A 86 -33.98 -4.23 1.42
C ASN A 86 -35.43 -4.59 1.03
N TRP A 87 -36.07 -5.47 1.80
CA TRP A 87 -37.45 -5.91 1.56
C TRP A 87 -38.46 -4.75 1.53
N ASN A 88 -38.18 -3.69 2.31
CA ASN A 88 -39.04 -2.52 2.41
C ASN A 88 -39.06 -1.69 1.11
N GLU A 89 -37.93 -1.59 0.41
CA GLU A 89 -37.79 -0.91 -0.89
C GLU A 89 -38.44 -1.71 -2.02
N MET A 90 -38.43 -3.04 -1.94
CA MET A 90 -39.12 -3.88 -2.94
C MET A 90 -40.64 -3.66 -2.91
N LYS A 91 -41.23 -3.48 -1.71
CA LYS A 91 -42.68 -3.26 -1.57
C LYS A 91 -43.18 -2.00 -2.30
N ARG A 92 -42.32 -0.99 -2.49
CA ARG A 92 -42.70 0.28 -3.15
C ARG A 92 -42.89 0.17 -4.67
N TYR A 93 -42.39 -0.89 -5.31
CA TYR A 93 -42.49 -1.08 -6.77
C TYR A 93 -43.69 -1.94 -7.21
N ARG A 94 -44.51 -2.45 -6.28
CA ARG A 94 -45.65 -3.35 -6.57
C ARG A 94 -47.02 -2.64 -6.50
N SER A 95 -47.05 -1.32 -6.38
CA SER A 95 -48.29 -0.51 -6.49
C SER A 95 -48.39 0.09 -7.88
#